data_AF-A0A1B9KUG5-F1
#
_entry.id   AF-A0A1B9KUG5-F1
#
_cell.length_a   1.000
_cell.length_b   1.000
_cell.length_c   1.000
_cell.angle_alpha   90.00
_cell.angle_beta   90.00
_cell.angle_gamma   90.00
#
_symmetry.space_group_name_H-M   'P 1'
#
loop_
_entity.id
_entity.type
_entity.pdbx_description
1 polymer ?
#
loop_
_entity_poly.entity_id
_entity_poly.type
_entity_poly.pdbx_seq_one_letter_code
_entity_poly.pdbx_strand_id
1 'polypeptide(L)'
;MKKIGTPKQIVESFSILFGVYDNATEQLVVDTADNVLSACCANDCSVITGYLRDIDDKLTQIEGLLPIEDRIIFAQLLLKHGLIGEIEKKKKSENADYSDKFHAKEFVYMAVAHLGMSDTDAWNKSMTAFEEAMEAEFPANDKEIISQDDYDSAMAYADSAVGLNN
;
A
#
# COMPACT_ATOMS: atom_id res chain seq x y z
N MET A 1 -2.68 -18.27 1.99
CA MET A 1 -2.10 -17.03 2.54
C MET A 1 -2.65 -16.81 3.93
N LYS A 2 -1.78 -16.60 4.92
CA LYS A 2 -2.21 -16.27 6.29
C LYS A 2 -2.37 -14.75 6.39
N LYS A 3 -3.28 -14.29 7.25
CA LYS A 3 -3.43 -12.85 7.51
C LYS A 3 -2.22 -12.36 8.31
N ILE A 4 -1.57 -11.29 7.87
CA ILE A 4 -0.48 -10.61 8.62
C ILE A 4 -0.97 -10.18 10.00
N GLY A 5 -2.23 -9.72 10.09
CA GLY A 5 -2.88 -9.34 11.34
C GLY A 5 -4.19 -8.59 11.13
N THR A 6 -4.64 -7.90 12.17
CA THR A 6 -5.72 -6.90 12.11
C THR A 6 -5.23 -5.62 11.41
N PRO A 7 -6.12 -4.74 10.92
CA PRO A 7 -5.72 -3.49 10.25
C PRO A 7 -4.73 -2.65 11.08
N LYS A 8 -4.92 -2.57 12.40
CA LYS A 8 -4.01 -1.87 13.30
C LYS A 8 -2.61 -2.49 13.32
N GLN A 9 -2.53 -3.82 13.37
CA GLN A 9 -1.25 -4.55 13.37
C GLN A 9 -0.50 -4.42 12.04
N ILE A 10 -1.21 -4.26 10.92
CA ILE A 10 -0.60 -3.99 9.61
C ILE A 10 0.11 -2.63 9.64
N VAL A 11 -0.57 -1.59 10.15
CA VAL A 11 0.02 -0.25 10.29
C VAL A 11 1.21 -0.25 11.26
N GLU A 12 1.10 -0.99 12.38
CA GLU A 12 2.20 -1.17 13.32
C GLU A 12 3.41 -1.84 12.64
N SER A 13 3.20 -2.95 11.92
CA SER A 13 4.26 -3.66 11.19
C SER A 13 4.95 -2.75 10.17
N PHE A 14 4.18 -1.93 9.46
CA PHE A 14 4.71 -0.92 8.55
C PHE A 14 5.55 0.13 9.29
N SER A 15 5.05 0.65 10.42
CA SER A 15 5.80 1.65 11.20
C SER A 15 7.13 1.13 11.74
N ILE A 16 7.18 -0.15 12.16
CA ILE A 16 8.39 -0.82 12.67
C ILE A 16 9.42 -0.97 11.54
N LEU A 17 9.01 -1.51 10.39
CA LEU A 17 9.94 -1.81 9.30
C LEU A 17 10.46 -0.56 8.58
N PHE A 18 9.70 0.53 8.55
CA PHE A 18 10.10 1.78 7.89
C PHE A 18 10.73 2.81 8.84
N GLY A 19 11.03 2.43 10.09
CA GLY A 19 11.77 3.27 11.03
C GLY A 19 10.97 4.45 11.60
N VAL A 20 9.63 4.39 11.56
CA VAL A 20 8.74 5.40 12.15
C VAL A 20 8.47 5.11 13.63
N TYR A 21 8.82 3.91 14.09
CA TYR A 21 8.60 3.47 15.47
C TYR A 21 9.83 3.74 16.36
N ASP A 22 9.75 4.75 17.23
CA ASP A 22 10.87 5.29 18.02
C ASP A 22 11.56 4.28 18.98
N ASN A 23 10.91 3.17 19.34
CA ASN A 23 11.42 2.21 20.34
C ASN A 23 11.55 0.77 19.80
N ALA A 24 11.75 0.59 18.50
CA ALA A 24 11.88 -0.75 17.92
C ALA A 24 13.25 -1.36 18.28
N THR A 25 13.25 -2.55 18.90
CA THR A 25 14.47 -3.34 19.09
C THR A 25 14.83 -4.05 17.78
N GLU A 26 16.12 -4.35 17.58
CA GLU A 26 16.60 -5.09 16.39
C GLU A 26 15.83 -6.41 16.20
N GLN A 27 15.66 -7.18 17.28
CA GLN A 27 14.89 -8.42 17.25
C GLN A 27 13.45 -8.22 16.80
N LEU A 28 12.78 -7.16 17.27
CA LEU A 28 11.39 -6.86 16.87
C LEU A 28 11.29 -6.56 15.38
N VAL A 29 12.28 -5.87 14.80
CA VAL A 29 12.32 -5.58 13.36
C VAL A 29 12.45 -6.88 12.57
N VAL A 30 13.35 -7.78 12.99
CA VAL A 30 13.56 -9.08 12.33
C VAL A 30 12.31 -9.97 12.44
N ASP A 31 11.73 -10.09 13.63
CA ASP A 31 10.53 -10.90 13.85
C ASP A 31 9.34 -10.38 13.01
N THR A 32 9.23 -9.05 12.89
CA THR A 32 8.19 -8.41 12.06
C THR A 32 8.42 -8.71 10.58
N ALA A 33 9.66 -8.65 10.11
CA ALA A 33 10.00 -9.00 8.72
C ALA A 33 9.68 -10.47 8.42
N ASP A 34 10.05 -11.39 9.32
CA ASP A 34 9.77 -12.81 9.17
C ASP A 34 8.26 -13.12 9.16
N ASN A 35 7.48 -12.43 9.99
CA ASN A 35 6.02 -12.57 10.00
C ASN A 35 5.40 -12.13 8.65
N VAL A 36 5.87 -11.02 8.08
CA VAL A 36 5.43 -10.56 6.75
C VAL A 36 5.78 -11.60 5.68
N LEU A 37 7.02 -12.09 5.66
CA LEU A 37 7.46 -13.11 4.71
C LEU A 37 6.62 -14.39 4.82
N SER A 38 6.39 -14.88 6.04
CA SER A 38 5.60 -16.09 6.31
C SER A 38 4.13 -15.93 5.92
N ALA A 39 3.54 -14.76 6.15
CA ALA A 39 2.16 -14.50 5.77
C ALA A 39 1.96 -14.44 4.24
N CYS A 40 2.95 -13.89 3.53
CA CYS A 40 2.94 -13.77 2.07
C CYS A 40 3.30 -15.07 1.35
N CYS A 41 3.99 -16.01 2.01
CA CYS A 41 4.31 -17.31 1.43
C CYS A 41 3.10 -18.27 1.50
N ALA A 42 2.87 -19.01 0.41
CA ALA A 42 1.87 -20.09 0.40
C ALA A 42 2.35 -21.35 1.13
N ASN A 43 3.67 -21.61 1.02
CA ASN A 43 4.36 -22.73 1.65
C ASN A 43 5.19 -22.24 2.83
N ASP A 44 5.65 -23.17 3.66
CA ASP A 44 6.56 -22.87 4.75
C ASP A 44 7.86 -22.22 4.23
N CYS A 45 8.19 -21.06 4.77
CA CYS A 45 9.36 -20.27 4.43
C CYS A 45 10.46 -20.36 5.51
N SER A 46 10.34 -21.24 6.51
CA SER A 46 11.36 -21.44 7.54
C SER A 46 12.76 -21.77 6.99
N VAL A 47 12.85 -22.32 5.79
CA VAL A 47 14.13 -22.57 5.11
C VAL A 47 14.88 -21.27 4.76
N ILE A 48 14.15 -20.18 4.48
CA ILE A 48 14.73 -18.89 4.13
C ILE A 48 14.82 -17.94 5.34
N THR A 49 13.89 -17.99 6.29
CA THR A 49 13.89 -17.14 7.50
C THR A 49 14.67 -17.75 8.67
N GLY A 50 14.87 -19.06 8.66
CA GLY A 50 15.38 -19.81 9.80
C GLY A 50 14.26 -20.38 10.66
N TYR A 51 14.63 -21.28 11.57
CA TYR A 51 13.70 -21.95 12.48
C TYR A 51 14.42 -22.42 13.74
N LEU A 52 13.64 -22.66 14.79
CA LEU A 52 14.13 -23.30 16.01
C LEU A 52 14.13 -24.82 15.82
N ARG A 53 15.28 -25.44 16.08
CA ARG A 53 15.45 -26.89 16.10
C ARG A 53 15.91 -27.33 17.48
N ASP A 54 15.32 -28.40 17.99
CA ASP A 54 15.84 -29.07 19.17
C ASP A 54 17.05 -29.93 18.80
N ILE A 55 18.19 -29.64 19.43
CA ILE A 55 19.42 -30.41 19.29
C ILE A 55 19.93 -30.66 20.72
N ASP A 56 19.99 -31.94 21.12
CA ASP A 56 20.46 -32.37 22.44
C ASP A 56 19.71 -31.68 23.62
N ASP A 57 18.37 -31.69 23.59
CA ASP A 57 17.48 -31.05 24.57
C ASP A 57 17.69 -29.52 24.70
N LYS A 58 18.23 -28.88 23.66
CA LYS A 58 18.43 -27.44 23.57
C LYS A 58 17.81 -26.88 22.29
N LEU A 59 16.91 -25.93 22.47
CA LEU A 59 16.38 -25.12 21.38
C LEU A 59 17.50 -24.25 20.79
N THR A 60 17.96 -24.62 19.61
CA THR A 60 19.00 -23.92 18.86
C THR A 60 18.36 -23.24 17.65
N GLN A 61 18.69 -21.96 17.45
CA GLN A 61 18.26 -21.21 16.27
C GLN A 61 19.11 -21.61 15.07
N ILE A 62 18.46 -22.15 14.05
CA ILE A 62 19.07 -22.43 12.75
C ILE A 62 18.87 -21.21 11.88
N GLU A 63 19.97 -20.63 11.41
CA GLU A 63 19.94 -19.51 10.49
C GLU A 63 19.28 -19.89 9.16
N GLY A 64 18.49 -18.96 8.63
CA GLY A 64 17.90 -19.09 7.30
C GLY A 64 18.93 -18.87 6.20
N LEU A 65 18.57 -19.27 4.97
CA LEU A 65 19.39 -18.99 3.79
C LEU A 65 19.52 -17.51 3.47
N LEU A 66 18.55 -16.67 3.88
CA LEU A 66 18.59 -15.22 3.63
C LEU A 66 19.25 -14.50 4.81
N PRO A 67 20.23 -13.60 4.54
CA PRO A 67 20.72 -12.64 5.51
C PRO A 67 19.60 -11.81 6.15
N ILE A 68 19.83 -11.28 7.35
CA ILE A 68 18.83 -10.48 8.08
C ILE A 68 18.42 -9.26 7.27
N GLU A 69 19.39 -8.58 6.65
CA GLU A 69 19.19 -7.36 5.88
C GLU A 69 18.27 -7.60 4.68
N ASP A 70 18.50 -8.71 3.96
CA ASP A 70 17.69 -9.09 2.80
C ASP A 70 16.25 -9.40 3.21
N ARG A 71 16.06 -10.06 4.36
CA ARG A 71 14.71 -10.34 4.89
C ARG A 71 13.93 -9.06 5.16
N ILE A 72 14.58 -8.06 5.76
CA ILE A 72 13.98 -6.76 6.04
C ILE A 72 13.64 -6.05 4.72
N ILE A 73 14.56 -6.02 3.76
CA ILE A 73 14.33 -5.39 2.45
C ILE A 73 13.16 -6.07 1.72
N PHE A 74 13.10 -7.40 1.69
CA PHE A 74 11.99 -8.11 1.07
C PHE A 74 10.65 -7.80 1.77
N ALA A 75 10.62 -7.78 3.10
CA ALA A 75 9.41 -7.42 3.83
C ALA A 75 8.96 -5.98 3.54
N GLN A 76 9.89 -5.02 3.48
CA GLN A 76 9.59 -3.63 3.10
C GLN A 76 9.03 -3.54 1.68
N LEU A 77 9.63 -4.25 0.71
CA LEU A 77 9.14 -4.27 -0.68
C LEU A 77 7.74 -4.89 -0.77
N LEU A 78 7.51 -6.02 -0.10
CA LEU A 78 6.20 -6.66 -0.06
C LEU A 78 5.13 -5.75 0.53
N LEU A 79 5.43 -5.04 1.62
CA LEU A 79 4.49 -4.08 2.20
C LEU A 79 4.30 -2.85 1.32
N LYS A 80 5.38 -2.27 0.78
CA LYS A 80 5.31 -1.11 -0.10
C LYS A 80 4.45 -1.40 -1.32
N HIS A 81 4.76 -2.47 -2.05
CA HIS A 81 4.04 -2.79 -3.28
C HIS A 81 2.69 -3.49 -3.03
N GLY A 82 2.55 -4.23 -1.94
CA GLY A 82 1.32 -4.92 -1.58
C GLY A 82 0.25 -4.03 -0.93
N LEU A 83 0.67 -3.02 -0.16
CA LEU A 83 -0.25 -2.09 0.52
C LEU A 83 -0.41 -0.76 -0.23
N ILE A 84 0.70 -0.15 -0.65
CA ILE A 84 0.70 1.18 -1.29
C ILE A 84 0.66 1.05 -2.82
N GLY A 85 1.35 0.03 -3.35
CA GLY A 85 1.57 -0.17 -4.77
C GLY A 85 2.53 0.84 -5.38
N GLU A 86 2.58 0.86 -6.70
CA GLU A 86 3.45 1.73 -7.50
C GLU A 86 2.59 2.72 -8.28
N ILE A 87 2.10 3.77 -7.59
CA ILE A 87 1.29 4.83 -8.22
C ILE A 87 1.96 6.17 -7.99
N GLU A 88 2.03 7.00 -9.03
CA GLU A 88 2.31 8.42 -8.86
C GLU A 88 1.24 9.04 -7.95
N LYS A 89 1.65 9.88 -7.00
CA LYS A 89 0.69 10.56 -6.11
C LYS A 89 -0.29 11.35 -6.97
N LYS A 90 -1.54 10.89 -7.08
CA LYS A 90 -2.61 11.63 -7.75
C LYS A 90 -2.69 13.03 -7.15
N LYS A 91 -2.83 14.05 -8.01
CA LYS A 91 -3.04 15.43 -7.55
C LYS A 91 -4.21 15.42 -6.58
N LYS A 92 -4.00 16.00 -5.39
CA LYS A 92 -5.03 16.12 -4.36
C LYS A 92 -6.25 16.77 -5.00
N SER A 93 -7.40 16.08 -5.02
CA SER A 93 -8.65 16.83 -5.08
C SER A 93 -8.76 17.59 -3.77
N GLU A 94 -9.15 18.86 -3.82
CA GLU A 94 -9.21 19.75 -2.65
C GLU A 94 -10.13 19.24 -1.52
N ASN A 95 -10.91 18.19 -1.76
CA ASN A 95 -11.86 17.56 -0.83
C ASN A 95 -11.53 16.08 -0.49
N ALA A 96 -10.29 15.62 -0.69
CA ALA A 96 -9.94 14.24 -0.35
C ALA A 96 -9.60 14.09 1.15
N ASP A 97 -10.60 13.74 1.96
CA ASP A 97 -10.40 13.32 3.34
C ASP A 97 -9.68 11.95 3.39
N TYR A 98 -8.66 11.84 4.24
CA TYR A 98 -8.00 10.56 4.48
C TYR A 98 -8.93 9.63 5.25
N SER A 99 -9.15 8.42 4.74
CA SER A 99 -9.85 7.39 5.53
C SER A 99 -8.93 6.86 6.62
N ASP A 100 -9.44 6.78 7.85
CA ASP A 100 -8.74 6.17 8.99
C ASP A 100 -8.76 4.63 8.93
N LYS A 101 -9.60 4.06 8.05
CA LYS A 101 -9.83 2.61 7.95
C LYS A 101 -9.96 2.16 6.51
N PHE A 102 -9.41 0.98 6.24
CA PHE A 102 -9.63 0.29 4.98
C PHE A 102 -10.81 -0.67 5.08
N HIS A 103 -11.86 -0.43 4.28
CA HIS A 103 -13.07 -1.27 4.21
C HIS A 103 -12.98 -2.25 3.03
N ALA A 104 -12.32 -3.39 3.25
CA ALA A 104 -12.08 -4.40 2.21
C ALA A 104 -13.34 -4.90 1.48
N LYS A 105 -14.50 -4.93 2.16
CA LYS A 105 -15.76 -5.38 1.58
C LYS A 105 -16.32 -4.40 0.54
N GLU A 106 -16.24 -3.09 0.81
CA GLU A 106 -16.69 -2.04 -0.11
C GLU A 106 -15.81 -2.03 -1.36
N PHE A 107 -14.50 -2.15 -1.16
CA PHE A 107 -13.52 -2.33 -2.21
C PHE A 107 -13.87 -3.51 -3.15
N VAL A 108 -14.11 -4.70 -2.58
CA VAL A 108 -14.47 -5.90 -3.36
C VAL A 108 -15.76 -5.68 -4.15
N TYR A 109 -16.79 -5.10 -3.52
CA TYR A 109 -18.04 -4.85 -4.23
C TYR A 109 -17.92 -3.82 -5.34
N MET A 110 -17.13 -2.76 -5.16
CA MET A 110 -16.82 -1.82 -6.24
C MET A 110 -16.11 -2.52 -7.40
N ALA A 111 -15.13 -3.38 -7.09
CA ALA A 111 -14.40 -4.13 -8.11
C ALA A 111 -15.31 -5.06 -8.91
N VAL A 112 -16.21 -5.80 -8.25
CA VAL A 112 -17.18 -6.67 -8.93
C VAL A 112 -18.20 -5.86 -9.74
N ALA A 113 -18.69 -4.75 -9.19
CA ALA A 113 -19.75 -3.95 -9.82
C ALA A 113 -19.26 -3.17 -11.05
N HIS A 114 -18.07 -2.57 -10.99
CA HIS A 114 -17.53 -1.75 -12.07
C HIS A 114 -16.71 -2.58 -13.05
N LEU A 115 -15.74 -3.36 -12.56
CA LEU A 115 -14.79 -4.07 -13.42
C LEU A 115 -15.30 -5.45 -13.89
N GLY A 116 -16.49 -5.88 -13.46
CA GLY A 116 -17.13 -7.15 -13.88
C GLY A 116 -16.36 -8.42 -13.49
N MET A 117 -15.45 -8.33 -12.52
CA MET A 117 -14.62 -9.46 -12.08
C MET A 117 -15.36 -10.41 -11.12
N SER A 118 -14.86 -11.63 -10.99
CA SER A 118 -15.40 -12.59 -10.01
C SER A 118 -15.09 -12.15 -8.58
N ASP A 119 -15.93 -12.53 -7.62
CA ASP A 119 -15.68 -12.28 -6.19
C ASP A 119 -14.29 -12.76 -5.77
N THR A 120 -13.88 -13.95 -6.23
CA THR A 120 -12.58 -14.53 -5.91
C THR A 120 -11.42 -13.71 -6.45
N ASP A 121 -11.56 -13.16 -7.65
CA ASP A 121 -10.52 -12.31 -8.24
C ASP A 121 -10.46 -10.96 -7.55
N ALA A 122 -11.62 -10.39 -7.21
CA ALA A 122 -11.72 -9.14 -6.47
C ALA A 122 -11.05 -9.21 -5.08
N TRP A 123 -11.23 -10.32 -4.36
CA TRP A 123 -10.56 -10.54 -3.06
C TRP A 123 -9.04 -10.67 -3.17
N ASN A 124 -8.53 -11.10 -4.33
CA ASN A 124 -7.10 -11.24 -4.57
C ASN A 124 -6.50 -10.03 -5.30
N LYS A 125 -7.29 -9.00 -5.58
CA LYS A 125 -6.83 -7.79 -6.26
C LYS A 125 -6.33 -6.76 -5.25
N SER A 126 -5.21 -6.12 -5.54
CA SER A 126 -4.69 -5.01 -4.72
C SER A 126 -5.47 -3.72 -4.99
N MET A 127 -5.48 -2.80 -4.01
CA MET A 127 -6.11 -1.48 -4.17
C MET A 127 -5.55 -0.72 -5.38
N THR A 128 -4.23 -0.77 -5.56
CA THR A 128 -3.53 -0.15 -6.68
C THR A 128 -3.97 -0.69 -8.03
N ALA A 129 -3.97 -2.02 -8.20
CA ALA A 129 -4.39 -2.64 -9.45
C ALA A 129 -5.89 -2.40 -9.73
N PHE A 130 -6.68 -2.15 -8.69
CA PHE A 130 -8.06 -1.72 -8.84
C PHE A 130 -8.14 -0.25 -9.27
N GLU A 131 -7.39 0.67 -8.67
CA GLU A 131 -7.34 2.08 -9.06
C GLU A 131 -6.88 2.25 -10.51
N GLU A 132 -5.85 1.52 -10.93
CA GLU A 132 -5.37 1.51 -12.33
C GLU A 132 -6.45 0.98 -13.29
N ALA A 133 -7.14 -0.08 -12.91
CA ALA A 133 -8.22 -0.63 -13.74
C ALA A 133 -9.43 0.32 -13.82
N MET A 134 -9.77 0.99 -12.72
CA MET A 134 -10.81 2.02 -12.70
C MET A 134 -10.43 3.22 -13.54
N GLU A 135 -9.15 3.62 -13.55
CA GLU A 135 -8.65 4.71 -14.39
C GLU A 135 -8.62 4.30 -15.88
N ALA A 136 -8.37 3.03 -16.19
CA ALA A 136 -8.48 2.53 -17.55
C ALA A 136 -9.94 2.46 -18.04
N GLU A 137 -10.89 2.08 -17.18
CA GLU A 137 -12.32 2.01 -17.53
C GLU A 137 -12.98 3.39 -17.56
N PHE A 138 -12.60 4.25 -16.62
CA PHE A 138 -13.05 5.63 -16.49
C PHE A 138 -11.84 6.55 -16.56
N PRO A 139 -11.23 6.74 -17.74
CA PRO A 139 -10.15 7.70 -17.89
C PRO A 139 -10.66 9.04 -17.39
N ALA A 140 -9.87 9.69 -16.52
CA ALA A 140 -10.10 11.08 -16.22
C ALA A 140 -10.18 11.78 -17.57
N ASN A 141 -11.32 12.43 -17.86
CA ASN A 141 -11.42 13.22 -19.06
C ASN A 141 -10.42 14.37 -18.90
N ASP A 142 -9.19 14.18 -19.39
CA ASP A 142 -8.22 15.24 -19.71
C ASP A 142 -8.72 16.09 -20.89
N LYS A 143 -10.04 16.28 -21.00
CA LYS A 143 -10.50 17.55 -21.52
C LYS A 143 -10.03 18.51 -20.44
N GLU A 144 -9.06 19.35 -20.79
CA GLU A 144 -8.69 20.56 -20.07
C GLU A 144 -9.94 21.43 -19.90
N ILE A 145 -10.88 21.00 -19.06
CA ILE A 145 -11.88 21.84 -18.46
C ILE A 145 -11.05 22.57 -17.43
N ILE A 146 -10.43 23.66 -17.88
CA ILE A 146 -9.84 24.68 -17.02
C ILE A 146 -10.80 24.84 -15.84
N SER A 147 -10.29 24.68 -14.62
CA SER A 147 -11.11 24.84 -13.41
C SER A 147 -11.84 26.18 -13.49
N GLN A 148 -13.05 26.29 -12.96
CA GLN A 148 -13.77 27.55 -12.98
C GLN A 148 -12.93 28.70 -12.40
N ASP A 149 -12.13 28.41 -11.37
CA ASP A 149 -11.18 29.36 -10.78
C ASP A 149 -10.02 29.73 -11.71
N ASP A 150 -9.52 28.79 -12.50
CA ASP A 150 -8.48 29.04 -13.50
C ASP A 150 -9.04 29.87 -14.66
N TYR A 151 -10.31 29.66 -15.03
CA TYR A 151 -11.02 30.46 -16.04
C TYR A 151 -11.24 31.89 -15.53
N ASP A 152 -11.72 32.03 -14.30
CA ASP A 152 -11.99 33.33 -13.68
C ASP A 152 -10.70 34.13 -13.48
N SER A 153 -9.60 33.47 -13.10
CA SER A 153 -8.28 34.12 -12.97
C SER A 153 -7.70 34.55 -14.31
N ALA A 154 -7.82 33.73 -15.36
CA ALA A 154 -7.39 34.06 -16.71
C ALA A 154 -8.20 35.24 -17.28
N MET A 155 -9.50 35.28 -17.02
CA MET A 155 -10.38 36.38 -17.42
C MET A 155 -10.07 37.67 -16.65
N ALA A 156 -9.86 37.59 -15.33
CA ALA A 156 -9.46 38.74 -14.52
C ALA A 156 -8.10 39.32 -14.96
N TYR A 157 -7.15 38.46 -15.34
CA TYR A 157 -5.88 38.89 -15.91
C TYR A 157 -6.08 39.59 -17.26
N ALA A 158 -6.90 39.01 -18.14
CA ALA A 158 -7.22 39.61 -19.44
C ALA A 158 -7.91 40.98 -19.29
N ASP A 159 -8.88 41.11 -18.39
CA ASP A 159 -9.55 42.39 -18.10
C ASP A 159 -8.59 43.44 -17.54
N SER A 160 -7.63 43.02 -16.71
CA SER A 160 -6.57 43.90 -16.19
C SER A 160 -5.59 44.36 -17.28
N ALA A 161 -5.29 43.49 -18.25
CA ALA A 161 -4.36 43.77 -19.34
C ALA A 161 -4.98 44.64 -20.45
N VAL A 162 -6.30 44.53 -20.66
CA VAL A 162 -7.06 45.32 -21.65
C VAL A 162 -7.53 46.66 -21.08
N GLY A 163 -7.36 46.89 -19.77
CA GLY A 163 -7.63 48.18 -19.13
C GLY A 163 -9.13 48.52 -19.02
N LEU A 164 -9.99 47.50 -18.86
CA LEU A 164 -11.44 47.68 -18.72
C LEU A 164 -11.89 47.97 -17.28
N ASN A 165 -10.96 48.08 -16.32
CA ASN A 165 -11.27 48.49 -14.96
C ASN A 165 -11.32 50.02 -14.86
N ASN A 166 -12.53 50.58 -14.93
CA ASN A 166 -12.90 51.82 -14.23
C ASN A 166 -13.67 51.45 -12.96
#